data_AF-A0A6P2BQ67-F1
#
_entry.id   AF-A0A6P2BQ67-F1
#
_cell.length_a   1.000
_cell.length_b   1.000
_cell.length_c   1.000
_cell.angle_alpha   90.00
_cell.angle_beta   90.00
_cell.angle_gamma   90.00
#
_symmetry.space_group_name_H-M   'P 1'
#
loop_
_entity.id
_entity.type
_entity.pdbx_description
1 polymer ?
#
loop_
_entity_poly.entity_id
_entity_poly.type
_entity_poly.pdbx_seq_one_letter_code
_entity_poly.pdbx_strand_id
1 'polypeptide(L)'
;MPGRVYFPPGTPVSAADIGTRAVGSGRVVYGLANRRAYLGSVWPVISTDGGLHWQIDGPAFYFAGASGPSVTDRIGARGARMAWAWGNSGNFVKVTTDGGRHWYIADFPAGVKSVSWQAGRLTALAYWNGLHVFRYVSPDNGRTWRSQHS
;
A
#
# COMPACT_ATOMS: atom_id res chain seq x y z
N MET A 1 23.17 15.34 7.42
CA MET A 1 22.09 14.46 6.91
C MET A 1 21.35 15.24 5.84
N PRO A 2 21.18 14.76 4.60
CA PRO A 2 20.35 15.46 3.63
C PRO A 2 18.91 15.51 4.17
N GLY A 3 18.28 16.68 4.09
CA GLY A 3 16.93 16.90 4.62
C GLY A 3 15.91 15.96 3.98
N ARG A 4 14.96 15.50 4.80
CA ARG A 4 13.85 14.65 4.35
C ARG A 4 13.01 15.43 3.34
N VAL A 5 13.02 15.02 2.08
CA VAL A 5 12.18 15.64 1.05
C VAL A 5 10.74 15.20 1.27
N TYR A 6 9.85 16.18 1.43
CA TYR A 6 8.43 15.98 1.59
C TYR A 6 7.71 16.34 0.29
N PHE A 7 6.89 15.42 -0.20
CA PHE A 7 6.05 15.66 -1.38
C PHE A 7 4.59 15.74 -0.93
N PRO A 8 3.92 16.91 -1.06
CA PRO A 8 2.51 17.01 -0.72
C PRO A 8 1.64 16.20 -1.70
N PRO A 9 0.43 15.77 -1.28
CA PRO A 9 -0.56 15.20 -2.20
C PRO A 9 -0.81 16.11 -3.41
N GLY A 10 -0.98 15.51 -4.58
CA GLY A 10 -1.09 16.22 -5.86
C GLY A 10 0.24 16.54 -6.55
N THR A 11 1.39 16.26 -5.91
CA THR A 11 2.70 16.43 -6.55
C THR A 11 2.81 15.52 -7.78
N PRO A 12 3.10 16.05 -8.98
CA PRO A 12 3.26 15.25 -10.18
C PRO A 12 4.41 14.23 -10.05
N VAL A 13 4.19 13.02 -10.54
CA VAL A 13 5.18 11.93 -10.53
C VAL A 13 5.40 11.42 -11.95
N SER A 14 6.66 11.18 -12.32
CA SER A 14 6.95 10.52 -13.59
C SER A 14 6.53 9.06 -13.52
N ALA A 15 5.87 8.55 -14.56
CA ALA A 15 5.50 7.14 -14.64
C ALA A 15 6.71 6.19 -14.50
N ALA A 16 7.92 6.67 -14.83
CA ALA A 16 9.16 5.90 -14.73
C ALA A 16 9.71 5.79 -13.29
N ASP A 17 9.21 6.61 -12.37
CA ASP A 17 9.56 6.58 -10.94
C ASP A 17 8.71 5.56 -10.14
N ILE A 18 7.72 4.97 -10.80
CA ILE A 18 6.74 4.06 -10.19
C ILE A 18 7.21 2.62 -10.31
N GLY A 19 7.38 1.95 -9.18
CA GLY A 19 7.90 0.59 -9.13
C GLY A 19 6.85 -0.50 -9.28
N THR A 20 5.73 -0.34 -8.59
CA THR A 20 4.62 -1.31 -8.57
C THR A 20 3.33 -0.57 -8.87
N ARG A 21 2.41 -1.23 -9.58
CA ARG A 21 1.11 -0.68 -9.97
C ARG A 21 -0.01 -1.69 -9.72
N ALA A 22 -1.21 -1.19 -9.45
CA ALA A 22 -2.43 -1.97 -9.36
C ALA A 22 -3.58 -1.23 -10.07
N VAL A 23 -4.21 -1.91 -11.02
CA VAL A 23 -5.37 -1.37 -11.73
C VAL A 23 -6.59 -1.46 -10.82
N GLY A 24 -7.16 -0.32 -10.45
CA GLY A 24 -8.43 -0.25 -9.73
C GLY A 24 -9.62 -0.31 -10.68
N SER A 25 -9.57 0.44 -11.78
CA SER A 25 -10.57 0.46 -12.84
C SER A 25 -9.93 0.79 -14.20
N GLY A 26 -10.72 0.82 -15.28
CA GLY A 26 -10.21 1.17 -16.62
C GLY A 26 -9.56 2.57 -16.73
N ARG A 27 -9.78 3.46 -15.75
CA ARG A 27 -9.12 4.77 -15.68
C ARG A 27 -8.28 4.98 -14.42
N VAL A 28 -8.59 4.30 -13.31
CA VAL A 28 -7.89 4.52 -12.05
C VAL A 28 -6.83 3.45 -11.84
N VAL A 29 -5.58 3.89 -11.71
CA VAL A 29 -4.43 3.03 -11.42
C VAL A 29 -3.72 3.58 -10.19
N TYR A 30 -3.47 2.73 -9.22
CA TYR A 30 -2.67 3.05 -8.04
C TYR A 30 -1.26 2.53 -8.22
N GLY A 31 -0.29 3.12 -7.54
CA GLY A 31 1.09 2.68 -7.59
C GLY A 31 1.91 3.11 -6.40
N LEU A 32 3.18 2.70 -6.43
CA LEU A 32 4.18 3.07 -5.45
C LEU A 32 5.33 3.77 -6.17
N ALA A 33 5.56 5.04 -5.86
CA ALA A 33 6.75 5.77 -6.30
C ALA A 33 7.90 5.48 -5.33
N ASN A 34 8.92 4.78 -5.83
CA ASN A 34 10.06 4.30 -5.05
C ASN A 34 11.33 4.11 -5.89
N ARG A 35 11.36 4.68 -7.10
CA ARG A 35 12.51 4.66 -8.00
C ARG A 35 13.03 6.08 -8.23
N ARG A 36 14.27 6.18 -8.71
CA ARG A 36 14.93 7.43 -9.14
C ARG A 36 14.77 8.57 -8.13
N ALA A 37 13.96 9.58 -8.42
CA ALA A 37 13.72 10.74 -7.57
C ALA A 37 13.18 10.37 -6.16
N TYR A 38 12.63 9.17 -6.01
CA TYR A 38 12.05 8.67 -4.76
C TYR A 38 12.90 7.59 -4.09
N LEU A 39 14.13 7.32 -4.57
CA LEU A 39 15.01 6.32 -3.96
C LEU A 39 15.19 6.56 -2.45
N GLY A 40 15.05 5.49 -1.67
CA GLY A 40 15.07 5.57 -0.21
C GLY A 40 13.76 5.99 0.44
N SER A 41 12.69 6.21 -0.34
CA SER A 41 11.34 6.45 0.15
C SER A 41 10.29 5.68 -0.65
N VAL A 42 9.11 5.52 -0.09
CA VAL A 42 7.96 4.95 -0.82
C VAL A 42 6.79 5.87 -0.63
N TRP A 43 6.18 6.29 -1.74
CA TRP A 43 4.99 7.14 -1.74
C TRP A 43 3.86 6.48 -2.51
N PRO A 44 2.63 6.53 -1.99
CA PRO A 44 1.48 6.11 -2.77
C PRO A 44 1.18 7.15 -3.85
N VAL A 45 0.89 6.65 -5.05
CA VAL A 45 0.56 7.48 -6.21
C VAL A 45 -0.69 6.97 -6.88
N ILE A 46 -1.43 7.88 -7.50
CA ILE A 46 -2.64 7.59 -8.26
C ILE A 46 -2.56 8.22 -9.64
N SER A 47 -3.13 7.52 -10.60
CA SER A 47 -3.50 8.04 -11.91
C SER A 47 -5.00 7.85 -12.09
N THR A 48 -5.66 8.86 -12.67
CA THR A 48 -7.11 8.85 -12.94
C THR A 48 -7.44 8.83 -14.43
N ASP A 49 -6.43 8.62 -15.28
CA ASP A 49 -6.52 8.64 -16.75
C ASP A 49 -5.83 7.43 -17.41
N GLY A 50 -5.77 6.30 -16.71
CA GLY A 50 -5.23 5.06 -17.23
C GLY A 50 -3.71 4.94 -17.14
N GLY A 51 -3.06 5.79 -16.33
CA GLY A 51 -1.62 5.77 -16.12
C GLY A 51 -0.86 6.77 -16.98
N LEU A 52 -1.53 7.75 -17.60
CA LEU A 52 -0.91 8.80 -18.41
C LEU A 52 -0.30 9.88 -17.53
N HIS A 53 -1.07 10.36 -16.54
CA HIS A 53 -0.60 11.30 -15.53
C HIS A 53 -0.69 10.70 -14.14
N TRP A 54 0.33 10.95 -13.32
CA TRP A 54 0.46 10.42 -11.98
C TRP A 54 0.74 11.53 -10.99
N GLN A 55 0.23 11.35 -9.78
CA GLN A 55 0.48 12.26 -8.67
C GLN A 55 0.56 11.49 -7.35
N ILE A 56 1.27 12.07 -6.37
CA ILE A 56 1.25 11.61 -4.98
C ILE A 56 -0.18 11.68 -4.47
N ASP A 57 -0.68 10.58 -3.90
CA ASP A 57 -2.06 10.52 -3.42
C ASP A 57 -2.20 10.65 -1.89
N GLY A 58 -1.10 10.53 -1.14
CA GLY A 58 -1.10 10.53 0.32
C GLY A 58 0.30 10.65 0.94
N PRO A 59 0.42 10.48 2.28
CA PRO A 59 1.70 10.59 2.98
C PRO A 59 2.64 9.45 2.58
N ALA A 60 3.95 9.68 2.73
CA ALA A 60 4.93 8.64 2.46
C ALA A 60 4.69 7.41 3.34
N PHE A 61 4.80 6.24 2.71
CA PHE A 61 4.67 4.96 3.37
C PHE A 61 5.95 4.49 4.05
N TYR A 62 7.11 5.00 3.63
CA TYR A 62 8.40 4.52 4.11
C TYR A 62 9.50 5.55 3.86
N PHE A 63 10.47 5.64 4.78
CA PHE A 63 11.76 6.27 4.57
C PHE A 63 12.89 5.37 5.09
N ALA A 64 13.92 5.17 4.27
CA ALA A 64 15.10 4.41 4.63
C ALA A 64 15.81 5.03 5.84
N GLY A 65 16.19 4.18 6.79
CA GLY A 65 16.83 4.59 8.04
C GLY A 65 15.88 5.14 9.11
N ALA A 66 14.59 5.38 8.80
CA ALA A 66 13.61 5.87 9.77
C ALA A 66 12.46 4.88 10.04
N SER A 67 12.11 4.03 9.07
CA SER A 67 10.94 3.16 9.14
C SER A 67 11.24 1.69 9.47
N GLY A 68 12.49 1.37 9.86
CA GLY A 68 12.90 -0.02 10.14
C GLY A 68 12.79 -0.93 8.90
N PRO A 69 12.65 -2.25 9.06
CA PRO A 69 12.53 -3.20 7.93
C PRO A 69 11.18 -3.18 7.20
N SER A 70 10.23 -2.31 7.62
CA SER A 70 8.84 -2.26 7.16
C SER A 70 8.67 -1.56 5.80
N VAL A 71 9.43 -1.98 4.79
CA VAL A 71 9.36 -1.43 3.43
C VAL A 71 8.02 -1.79 2.80
N THR A 72 7.29 -0.79 2.27
CA THR A 72 6.07 -1.05 1.48
C THR A 72 6.45 -1.25 0.01
N ASP A 73 6.24 -2.44 -0.55
CA ASP A 73 6.69 -2.79 -1.91
C ASP A 73 5.58 -3.36 -2.80
N ARG A 74 4.41 -3.67 -2.23
CA ARG A 74 3.26 -4.25 -2.92
C ARG A 74 2.02 -3.39 -2.76
N ILE A 75 1.19 -3.41 -3.79
CA ILE A 75 -0.10 -2.72 -3.82
C ILE A 75 -1.12 -3.54 -4.61
N GLY A 76 -2.37 -3.52 -4.15
CA GLY A 76 -3.55 -4.04 -4.82
C GLY A 76 -4.63 -2.96 -4.86
N ALA A 77 -5.60 -3.11 -5.77
CA ALA A 77 -6.66 -2.12 -5.95
C ALA A 77 -7.98 -2.76 -6.37
N ARG A 78 -9.07 -2.05 -6.11
CA ARG A 78 -10.42 -2.41 -6.52
C ARG A 78 -11.27 -1.17 -6.76
N GLY A 79 -11.78 -1.03 -7.97
CA GLY A 79 -12.60 0.12 -8.37
C GLY A 79 -11.82 1.43 -8.31
N ALA A 80 -12.55 2.54 -8.41
CA ALA A 80 -11.95 3.87 -8.45
C ALA A 80 -11.48 4.39 -7.08
N ARG A 81 -11.87 3.75 -5.97
CA ARG A 81 -11.71 4.33 -4.62
C ARG A 81 -10.90 3.51 -3.64
N MET A 82 -10.66 2.23 -3.92
CA MET A 82 -10.06 1.33 -2.95
C MET A 82 -8.70 0.81 -3.44
N ALA A 83 -7.70 0.94 -2.57
CA ALA A 83 -6.39 0.34 -2.75
C ALA A 83 -5.83 -0.09 -1.40
N TRP A 84 -4.95 -1.08 -1.42
CA TRP A 84 -4.27 -1.59 -0.24
C TRP A 84 -2.80 -1.85 -0.55
N ALA A 85 -1.91 -1.53 0.38
CA ALA A 85 -0.48 -1.70 0.24
C ALA A 85 0.10 -2.46 1.43
N TRP A 86 1.11 -3.27 1.17
CA TRP A 86 1.81 -4.05 2.17
C TRP A 86 3.27 -4.27 1.76
N GLY A 87 4.04 -4.83 2.68
CA GLY A 87 5.48 -5.02 2.54
C GLY A 87 5.91 -6.44 2.87
N ASN A 88 6.76 -7.06 2.06
CA ASN A 88 7.45 -8.27 2.50
C ASN A 88 8.35 -7.90 3.69
N SER A 89 8.14 -8.55 4.85
CA SER A 89 8.73 -8.21 6.16
C SER A 89 8.06 -7.07 6.93
N GLY A 90 7.02 -6.44 6.38
CA GLY A 90 6.12 -5.56 7.13
C GLY A 90 5.06 -6.37 7.88
N ASN A 91 4.75 -5.97 9.09
CA ASN A 91 3.62 -6.49 9.86
C ASN A 91 2.40 -5.58 9.73
N PHE A 92 2.19 -4.94 8.58
CA PHE A 92 1.15 -3.93 8.39
C PHE A 92 0.39 -4.12 7.09
N VAL A 93 -0.81 -3.55 7.03
CA VAL A 93 -1.56 -3.29 5.80
C VAL A 93 -2.02 -1.83 5.82
N LYS A 94 -1.76 -1.11 4.73
CA LYS A 94 -2.24 0.26 4.51
C LYS A 94 -3.41 0.20 3.56
N VAL A 95 -4.52 0.87 3.84
CA VAL A 95 -5.72 0.84 3.00
C VAL A 95 -6.30 2.23 2.81
N THR A 96 -6.73 2.54 1.59
CA THR A 96 -7.58 3.67 1.27
C THR A 96 -8.91 3.17 0.72
N THR A 97 -9.98 3.94 0.97
CA THR A 97 -11.34 3.68 0.47
C THR A 97 -11.97 4.92 -0.16
N ASP A 98 -11.19 5.99 -0.36
CA ASP A 98 -11.62 7.29 -0.85
C ASP A 98 -10.70 7.85 -1.96
N GLY A 99 -10.01 6.97 -2.67
CA GLY A 99 -9.17 7.37 -3.81
C GLY A 99 -7.81 7.90 -3.41
N GLY A 100 -7.23 7.40 -2.32
CA GLY A 100 -5.90 7.79 -1.82
C GLY A 100 -5.91 8.97 -0.85
N ARG A 101 -7.03 9.71 -0.74
CA ARG A 101 -7.13 10.91 0.12
C ARG A 101 -6.79 10.62 1.57
N HIS A 102 -7.23 9.47 2.08
CA HIS A 102 -6.86 9.00 3.40
C HIS A 102 -6.40 7.53 3.34
N TRP A 103 -5.31 7.26 4.06
CA TRP A 103 -4.74 5.93 4.23
C TRP A 103 -4.76 5.54 5.70
N TYR A 104 -5.38 4.40 5.99
CA TYR A 104 -5.43 3.78 7.31
C TYR A 104 -4.35 2.71 7.38
N ILE A 105 -3.71 2.54 8.53
CA ILE A 105 -2.71 1.51 8.76
C ILE A 105 -3.24 0.57 9.84
N ALA A 106 -3.20 -0.73 9.55
CA ALA A 106 -3.44 -1.78 10.53
C ALA A 106 -2.15 -2.58 10.72
N ASP A 107 -1.73 -2.72 11.97
CA ASP A 107 -0.59 -3.55 12.35
C ASP A 107 -1.05 -4.94 12.81
N PHE A 108 -0.17 -5.92 12.60
CA PHE A 108 -0.41 -7.33 12.83
C PHE A 108 0.70 -7.88 13.74
N PRO A 109 0.43 -8.94 14.51
CA PRO A 109 1.45 -9.60 15.33
C PRO A 109 2.44 -10.44 14.51
N ALA A 110 2.20 -10.61 13.20
CA ALA A 110 3.00 -11.44 12.31
C ALA A 110 3.22 -10.73 10.96
N GLY A 111 4.26 -11.13 10.22
CA GLY A 111 4.61 -10.51 8.95
C GLY A 111 3.57 -10.81 7.87
N VAL A 112 3.01 -9.77 7.26
CA VAL A 112 1.98 -9.89 6.22
C VAL A 112 2.63 -10.32 4.91
N LYS A 113 2.25 -11.48 4.40
CA LYS A 113 2.81 -12.03 3.16
C LYS A 113 2.01 -11.64 1.94
N SER A 114 0.69 -11.67 2.05
CA SER A 114 -0.23 -11.31 0.97
C SER A 114 -1.49 -10.66 1.52
N VAL A 115 -2.06 -9.79 0.70
CA VAL A 115 -3.37 -9.18 0.93
C VAL A 115 -4.15 -9.27 -0.37
N SER A 116 -5.36 -9.81 -0.30
CA SER A 116 -6.21 -10.01 -1.46
C SER A 116 -7.66 -9.63 -1.15
N TRP A 117 -8.40 -9.27 -2.20
CA TRP A 117 -9.84 -9.12 -2.13
C TRP A 117 -10.50 -10.44 -2.51
N GLN A 118 -11.21 -11.06 -1.58
CA GLN A 118 -11.85 -12.37 -1.78
C GLN A 118 -13.21 -12.39 -1.07
N ALA A 119 -14.22 -12.97 -1.72
CA ALA A 119 -15.58 -13.09 -1.18
C ALA A 119 -16.15 -11.76 -0.61
N GLY A 120 -15.86 -10.64 -1.27
CA GLY A 120 -16.35 -9.31 -0.86
C GLY A 120 -15.62 -8.70 0.33
N ARG A 121 -14.46 -9.23 0.73
CA ARG A 121 -13.69 -8.76 1.89
C ARG A 121 -12.20 -8.71 1.59
N LEU A 122 -11.47 -7.85 2.31
CA LEU A 122 -10.02 -7.95 2.34
C LEU A 122 -9.60 -9.11 3.25
N THR A 123 -8.68 -9.93 2.74
CA THR A 123 -8.06 -11.02 3.47
C THR A 123 -6.55 -10.80 3.47
N ALA A 124 -5.92 -10.86 4.64
CA ALA A 124 -4.47 -10.83 4.81
C ALA A 124 -4.00 -12.19 5.33
N LEU A 125 -2.94 -12.72 4.72
CA LEU A 125 -2.23 -13.89 5.21
C LEU A 125 -0.92 -13.44 5.82
N ALA A 126 -0.72 -13.76 7.09
CA ALA A 126 0.49 -13.40 7.83
C ALA A 126 1.20 -14.65 8.36
N TYR A 127 2.52 -14.60 8.42
CA TYR A 127 3.37 -15.72 8.83
C TYR A 127 4.16 -15.34 10.08
N TRP A 128 4.15 -16.24 11.06
CA TRP A 128 5.08 -16.21 12.17
C TRP A 128 6.05 -17.38 12.07
N ASN A 129 7.35 -17.08 12.11
CA ASN A 129 8.45 -18.04 11.99
C ASN A 129 8.38 -18.98 10.76
N GLY A 130 7.66 -18.56 9.70
CA GLY A 130 7.48 -19.34 8.47
C GLY A 130 6.57 -20.57 8.58
N LEU A 131 6.13 -20.93 9.79
CA LEU A 131 5.41 -22.18 10.08
C LEU A 131 3.92 -21.93 10.39
N HIS A 132 3.59 -20.79 10.98
CA HIS A 132 2.22 -20.48 11.40
C HIS A 132 1.58 -19.46 10.48
N VAL A 133 0.55 -19.89 9.75
CA VAL A 133 -0.26 -19.03 8.88
C VAL A 133 -1.45 -18.51 9.67
N PHE A 134 -1.49 -17.20 9.86
CA PHE A 134 -2.65 -16.50 10.40
C PHE A 134 -3.43 -15.88 9.25
N ARG A 135 -4.71 -16.21 9.17
CA ARG A 135 -5.64 -15.53 8.26
C ARG A 135 -6.35 -14.42 9.02
N TYR A 136 -6.32 -13.22 8.45
CA TYR A 136 -7.10 -12.09 8.94
C TYR A 136 -8.09 -11.65 7.89
N VAL A 137 -9.33 -11.37 8.30
CA VAL A 137 -10.37 -10.87 7.41
C VAL A 137 -10.87 -9.54 7.93
N SER A 138 -11.03 -8.59 7.01
CA SER A 138 -11.61 -7.29 7.31
C SER A 138 -13.04 -7.20 6.74
N PRO A 139 -14.06 -7.03 7.60
CA PRO A 139 -15.44 -6.85 7.15
C PRO A 139 -15.74 -5.43 6.68
N ASP A 140 -14.86 -4.46 6.94
CA ASP A 140 -15.08 -3.02 6.77
C ASP A 140 -13.98 -2.35 5.93
N ASN A 141 -13.50 -3.07 4.91
CA ASN A 141 -12.54 -2.58 3.92
C ASN A 141 -11.21 -2.11 4.52
N GLY A 142 -10.69 -2.84 5.49
CA GLY A 142 -9.35 -2.68 6.04
C GLY A 142 -9.27 -1.83 7.30
N ARG A 143 -10.40 -1.34 7.83
CA ARG A 143 -10.42 -0.52 9.06
C ARG A 143 -10.28 -1.38 10.32
N THR A 144 -10.92 -2.54 10.34
CA THR A 144 -10.80 -3.54 11.39
C THR A 144 -10.47 -4.90 10.79
N TRP A 145 -9.71 -5.70 11.54
CA TRP A 145 -9.26 -7.02 11.13
C TRP A 145 -9.54 -8.02 12.24
N ARG A 146 -9.99 -9.21 11.87
CA ARG A 146 -10.24 -10.31 12.80
C ARG A 146 -9.45 -11.52 12.38
N SER A 147 -8.77 -12.17 13.32
CA SER A 147 -8.17 -13.48 13.06
C SER A 147 -9.30 -14.47 12.77
N GLN A 148 -9.09 -15.28 11.75
CA GLN A 148 -9.93 -16.42 11.45
C GLN A 148 -9.05 -17.65 11.70
N HIS A 149 -9.30 -18.30 12.83
CA HIS A 149 -8.70 -19.62 13.09
C HIS A 149 -9.44 -20.63 12.20
N SER A 150 -8.67 -21.41 11.46
CA SER A 150 -9.15 -22.64 10.80
C SER A 150 -9.26 -23.76 11.81
#